data_AF-A0A3D4JVK8-F1
#
_entry.id   AF-A0A3D4JVK8-F1
#
_cell.length_a   1.000
_cell.length_b   1.000
_cell.length_c   1.000
_cell.angle_alpha   90.00
_cell.angle_beta   90.00
_cell.angle_gamma   90.00
#
_symmetry.space_group_name_H-M   'P 1'
#
loop_
_entity.id
_entity.type
_entity.pdbx_description
1 polymer ?
#
loop_
_entity_poly.entity_id
_entity_poly.type
_entity_poly.pdbx_seq_one_letter_code
_entity_poly.pdbx_strand_id
1 'polypeptide(L)'
;EDMAKNFSKYPKKWGLKKPDTNIDHRRVPNLRVFFAKFGKSKSIETKPELYVPGDIVTWDLPGNLTHIGIVVNRKSADGKRYLIVHNIGGGQVLEDCLFKFTITGHYQYQK
;
A
#
# COMPACT_ATOMS: atom_id res chain seq x y z
N GLU A 1 13.70 -0.92 16.31
CA GLU A 1 12.85 -1.03 15.11
C GLU A 1 12.31 -2.45 14.97
N ASP A 2 11.07 -2.62 14.48
CA ASP A 2 10.40 -3.95 14.41
C ASP A 2 11.11 -4.92 13.48
N MET A 3 11.49 -4.46 12.28
CA MET A 3 12.11 -5.29 11.26
C MET A 3 13.44 -5.91 11.71
N ALA A 4 14.26 -5.16 12.44
CA ALA A 4 15.50 -5.69 13.02
C ALA A 4 15.26 -6.86 13.99
N LYS A 5 14.18 -6.79 14.78
CA LYS A 5 13.81 -7.83 15.76
C LYS A 5 13.06 -9.01 15.13
N ASN A 6 12.36 -8.77 14.03
CA ASN A 6 11.43 -9.73 13.42
C ASN A 6 11.78 -10.04 11.95
N PHE A 7 13.04 -9.90 11.53
CA PHE A 7 13.45 -9.98 10.11
C PHE A 7 12.95 -11.25 9.41
N SER A 8 12.91 -12.39 10.11
CA SER A 8 12.40 -13.66 9.59
C SER A 8 10.91 -13.64 9.19
N LYS A 9 10.11 -12.70 9.72
CA LYS A 9 8.68 -12.51 9.42
C LYS A 9 8.46 -11.62 8.18
N TYR A 10 9.50 -10.97 7.68
CA TYR A 10 9.42 -10.13 6.49
C TYR A 10 9.74 -10.93 5.20
N PRO A 11 9.26 -10.50 4.03
CA PRO A 11 9.47 -11.23 2.78
C PRO A 11 10.95 -11.39 2.42
N LYS A 12 11.37 -12.62 2.13
CA LYS A 12 12.75 -12.95 1.75
C LYS A 12 13.02 -12.84 0.24
N LYS A 13 12.43 -11.83 -0.43
CA LYS A 13 12.49 -11.70 -1.90
C LYS A 13 13.89 -11.35 -2.43
N TRP A 14 14.77 -10.80 -1.60
CA TRP A 14 16.06 -10.21 -2.02
C TRP A 14 17.29 -11.00 -1.56
N GLY A 15 17.13 -12.19 -0.98
CA GLY A 15 18.24 -13.05 -0.54
C GLY A 15 19.12 -12.45 0.58
N LEU A 16 18.67 -11.38 1.23
CA LEU A 16 19.41 -10.69 2.28
C LEU A 16 19.41 -11.51 3.58
N LYS A 17 20.56 -11.51 4.29
CA LYS A 17 20.72 -12.18 5.60
C LYS A 17 20.39 -11.26 6.79
N LYS A 18 20.28 -9.95 6.55
CA LYS A 18 19.97 -8.92 7.55
C LYS A 18 19.15 -7.79 6.90
N PRO A 19 18.45 -6.95 7.69
CA PRO A 19 17.77 -5.78 7.17
C PRO A 19 18.74 -4.83 6.46
N ASP A 20 18.23 -4.15 5.44
CA ASP A 20 18.86 -3.05 4.73
C ASP A 20 18.07 -1.76 4.99
N THR A 21 18.56 -1.00 5.96
CA THR A 21 17.91 0.23 6.43
C THR A 21 17.75 1.30 5.34
N ASN A 22 18.57 1.24 4.28
CA ASN A 22 18.52 2.23 3.19
C ASN A 22 17.30 2.05 2.28
N ILE A 23 16.78 0.83 2.16
CA ILE A 23 15.76 0.50 1.16
C ILE A 23 14.53 -0.20 1.72
N ASP A 24 14.64 -0.87 2.87
CA ASP A 24 13.56 -1.71 3.39
C ASP A 24 12.28 -0.95 3.71
N HIS A 25 12.40 0.30 4.13
CA HIS A 25 11.27 1.20 4.40
C HIS A 25 10.53 1.63 3.12
N ARG A 26 11.10 1.41 1.93
CA ARG A 26 10.49 1.76 0.62
C ARG A 26 9.87 0.55 -0.08
N ARG A 27 10.11 -0.66 0.41
CA ARG A 27 9.63 -1.91 -0.19
C ARG A 27 8.19 -2.17 0.21
N VAL A 28 7.25 -2.08 -0.74
CA VAL A 28 5.82 -2.32 -0.50
C VAL A 28 5.54 -3.67 0.20
N PRO A 29 6.19 -4.80 -0.14
CA PRO A 29 5.98 -6.05 0.60
C PRO A 29 6.32 -5.95 2.10
N ASN A 30 7.34 -5.17 2.46
CA ASN A 30 7.68 -4.94 3.85
C ASN A 30 6.65 -4.04 4.53
N LEU A 31 6.21 -2.99 3.84
CA LEU A 31 5.17 -2.09 4.33
C LEU A 31 3.85 -2.81 4.58
N ARG A 32 3.47 -3.79 3.73
CA ARG A 32 2.29 -4.64 3.96
C ARG A 32 2.38 -5.40 5.29
N VAL A 33 3.53 -6.01 5.60
CA VAL A 33 3.74 -6.70 6.89
C VAL A 33 3.64 -5.71 8.05
N PHE A 34 4.25 -4.53 7.91
CA PHE A 34 4.20 -3.49 8.92
C PHE A 34 2.76 -3.02 9.18
N PHE A 35 2.01 -2.64 8.15
CA PHE A 35 0.64 -2.15 8.30
C PHE A 35 -0.34 -3.24 8.74
N ALA A 36 -0.13 -4.49 8.35
CA ALA A 36 -0.92 -5.60 8.86
C ALA A 36 -0.70 -5.82 10.37
N LYS A 37 0.50 -5.52 10.87
CA LYS A 37 0.88 -5.72 12.28
C LYS A 37 0.54 -4.53 13.18
N PHE A 38 0.75 -3.31 12.70
CA PHE A 38 0.63 -2.09 13.50
C PHE A 38 -0.56 -1.19 13.11
N GLY A 39 -1.22 -1.49 12.00
CA GLY A 39 -2.46 -0.86 11.58
C GLY A 39 -3.64 -1.81 11.66
N LYS A 40 -4.79 -1.33 11.16
CA LYS A 40 -6.00 -2.11 11.01
C LYS A 40 -6.09 -2.61 9.56
N SER A 41 -6.05 -3.93 9.37
CA SER A 41 -6.36 -4.53 8.07
C SER A 41 -7.86 -4.40 7.78
N LYS A 42 -8.20 -4.01 6.55
CA LYS A 42 -9.56 -3.81 6.06
C LYS A 42 -9.85 -4.76 4.89
N SER A 43 -11.13 -4.90 4.54
CA SER A 43 -11.55 -5.74 3.40
C SER A 43 -11.02 -5.18 2.08
N ILE A 44 -10.57 -6.07 1.19
CA ILE A 44 -10.07 -5.76 -0.16
C ILE A 44 -11.15 -5.95 -1.24
N GLU A 45 -12.41 -6.08 -0.84
CA GLU A 45 -13.54 -6.18 -1.77
C GLU A 45 -13.62 -4.97 -2.70
N THR A 46 -14.18 -5.17 -3.89
CA THR A 46 -14.37 -4.12 -4.91
C THR A 46 -15.61 -3.25 -4.63
N LYS A 47 -15.70 -2.74 -3.40
CA LYS A 47 -16.80 -1.89 -2.92
C LYS A 47 -16.26 -0.50 -2.53
N PRO A 48 -16.52 0.56 -3.32
CA PRO A 48 -15.98 1.90 -3.10
C PRO A 48 -16.14 2.44 -1.67
N GLU A 49 -17.28 2.16 -1.04
CA GLU A 49 -17.66 2.61 0.29
C GLU A 49 -16.76 2.07 1.43
N LEU A 50 -16.02 0.99 1.18
CA LEU A 50 -15.08 0.43 2.16
C LEU A 50 -13.80 1.26 2.28
N TYR A 51 -13.49 2.06 1.25
CA TYR A 51 -12.26 2.84 1.14
C TYR A 51 -12.57 4.30 1.47
N VAL A 52 -12.00 4.78 2.57
CA VAL A 52 -12.23 6.14 3.09
C VAL A 52 -10.94 6.93 3.11
N PRO A 53 -10.99 8.28 3.08
CA PRO A 53 -9.80 9.11 3.10
C PRO A 53 -8.85 8.77 4.26
N GLY A 54 -7.56 8.66 3.95
CA GLY A 54 -6.51 8.25 4.88
C GLY A 54 -6.21 6.75 4.88
N ASP A 55 -7.04 5.92 4.24
CA ASP A 55 -6.70 4.51 4.04
C ASP A 55 -5.51 4.34 3.11
N ILE A 56 -4.71 3.31 3.37
CA ILE A 56 -3.55 2.90 2.59
C ILE A 56 -3.94 1.66 1.79
N VAL A 57 -3.67 1.69 0.48
CA VAL A 57 -3.97 0.57 -0.41
C VAL A 57 -2.68 0.18 -1.14
N THR A 58 -2.45 -1.12 -1.30
CA THR A 58 -1.32 -1.67 -2.05
C THR A 58 -1.81 -2.50 -3.22
N TRP A 59 -1.06 -2.49 -4.31
CA TRP A 59 -1.39 -3.22 -5.54
C TRP A 59 -0.21 -4.02 -6.08
N ASP A 60 -0.52 -5.03 -6.87
CA ASP A 60 0.39 -5.59 -7.87
C ASP A 60 0.00 -5.03 -9.25
N LEU A 61 0.97 -4.37 -9.90
CA LEU A 61 0.87 -3.87 -11.26
C LEU A 61 1.39 -4.92 -12.26
N PRO A 62 1.05 -4.79 -13.55
CA PRO A 62 1.65 -5.61 -14.61
C PRO A 62 3.19 -5.60 -14.53
N GLY A 63 3.82 -6.74 -14.82
CA GLY A 63 5.27 -6.90 -14.73
C GLY A 63 5.81 -7.17 -13.32
N ASN A 64 4.95 -7.64 -12.40
CA ASN A 64 5.33 -8.01 -11.01
C ASN A 64 5.87 -6.82 -10.18
N LEU A 65 5.38 -5.61 -10.51
CA LEU A 65 5.74 -4.37 -9.82
C LEU A 65 4.75 -4.12 -8.69
N THR A 66 5.25 -3.96 -7.47
CA THR A 66 4.42 -3.65 -6.31
C THR A 66 4.24 -2.14 -6.17
N HIS A 67 3.03 -1.70 -5.86
CA HIS A 67 2.69 -0.28 -5.76
C HIS A 67 1.87 0.02 -4.50
N ILE A 68 1.89 1.28 -4.06
CA ILE A 68 1.20 1.76 -2.85
C ILE A 68 0.67 3.19 -3.06
N GLY A 69 -0.43 3.51 -2.39
CA GLY A 69 -1.08 4.81 -2.44
C GLY A 69 -2.01 5.02 -1.27
N ILE A 70 -2.49 6.25 -1.14
CA ILE A 70 -3.38 6.69 -0.06
C ILE A 70 -4.68 7.20 -0.67
N VAL A 71 -5.80 6.79 -0.09
CA VAL A 71 -7.13 7.29 -0.44
C VAL A 71 -7.25 8.74 0.03
N VAL A 72 -7.65 9.66 -0.87
CA VAL A 72 -7.80 11.08 -0.53
C VAL A 72 -9.26 11.53 -0.55
N ASN A 73 -9.56 12.63 0.14
CA ASN A 73 -10.90 13.22 0.16
C ASN A 73 -11.22 14.01 -1.12
N ARG A 74 -11.04 13.37 -2.28
CA ARG A 74 -11.46 13.87 -3.59
C ARG A 74 -12.11 12.72 -4.33
N LYS A 75 -13.28 12.94 -4.91
CA LYS A 75 -14.01 11.89 -5.63
C LYS A 75 -13.60 11.81 -7.10
N SER A 76 -13.82 10.64 -7.70
CA SER A 76 -13.82 10.41 -9.14
C SER A 76 -14.84 11.29 -9.85
N ALA A 77 -14.70 11.46 -11.17
CA ALA A 77 -15.60 12.27 -11.98
C ALA A 77 -17.06 11.79 -11.92
N ASP A 78 -17.28 10.48 -11.74
CA ASP A 78 -18.60 9.87 -11.55
C ASP A 78 -19.15 9.97 -10.11
N GLY A 79 -18.36 10.50 -9.17
CA GLY A 79 -18.73 10.65 -7.76
C GLY A 79 -18.80 9.35 -6.95
N LYS A 80 -18.45 8.19 -7.53
CA LYS A 80 -18.66 6.87 -6.93
C LYS A 80 -17.56 6.43 -5.99
N ARG A 81 -16.32 6.88 -6.18
CA ARG A 81 -15.15 6.44 -5.42
C ARG A 81 -14.21 7.60 -5.12
N TYR A 82 -13.37 7.44 -4.10
CA TYR A 82 -12.29 8.38 -3.81
C TYR A 82 -11.09 8.14 -4.72
N LEU A 83 -10.37 9.21 -5.04
CA LEU A 83 -9.12 9.16 -5.77
C LEU A 83 -7.99 8.68 -4.88
N ILE A 84 -6.94 8.20 -5.52
CA ILE A 84 -5.70 7.76 -4.89
C ILE A 84 -4.62 8.80 -5.15
N VAL A 85 -3.90 9.21 -4.11
CA VAL A 85 -2.61 9.86 -4.28
C VAL A 85 -1.51 8.80 -4.18
N HIS A 86 -0.62 8.78 -5.16
CA HIS A 86 0.53 7.88 -5.20
C HIS A 86 1.66 8.49 -6.01
N ASN A 87 2.84 7.87 -5.96
CA ASN A 87 3.97 8.26 -6.80
C ASN A 87 4.38 7.11 -7.70
N ILE A 88 4.30 7.30 -9.01
CA ILE A 88 4.74 6.31 -10.00
C ILE A 88 5.57 7.01 -11.08
N GLY A 89 6.87 6.69 -11.14
CA GLY A 89 7.81 7.19 -12.14
C GLY A 89 8.13 8.68 -12.03
N GLY A 90 7.18 9.55 -12.35
CA GLY A 90 7.37 10.98 -12.61
C GLY A 90 6.94 11.95 -11.50
N GLY A 91 6.56 11.44 -10.32
CA GLY A 91 6.16 12.27 -9.19
C GLY A 91 4.79 11.91 -8.62
N GLN A 92 4.25 12.80 -7.78
CA GLN A 92 2.95 12.61 -7.14
C GLN A 92 1.81 12.78 -8.16
N VAL A 93 0.91 11.81 -8.19
CA VAL A 93 -0.25 11.78 -9.09
C VAL A 93 -1.49 11.56 -8.23
N LEU A 94 -2.56 12.28 -8.58
CA LEU A 94 -3.91 12.00 -8.13
C LEU A 94 -4.64 11.26 -9.24
N GLU A 95 -4.96 9.99 -9.02
CA GLU A 95 -5.53 9.14 -10.04
C GLU A 95 -6.75 8.37 -9.53
N ASP A 96 -7.71 8.19 -10.43
CA ASP A 96 -8.79 7.23 -10.26
C ASP A 96 -8.30 5.82 -10.62
N CYS A 97 -7.49 5.21 -9.75
CA CYS A 97 -6.86 3.90 -9.99
C CYS A 97 -7.18 2.81 -8.96
N LEU A 98 -8.04 3.11 -7.97
CA LEU A 98 -8.33 2.23 -6.82
C LEU A 98 -8.58 0.76 -7.20
N PHE A 99 -9.39 0.53 -8.26
CA PHE A 99 -9.76 -0.79 -8.74
C PHE A 99 -9.19 -1.15 -10.12
N LYS A 100 -8.20 -0.38 -10.62
CA LYS A 100 -7.57 -0.66 -11.92
C LYS A 100 -6.56 -1.82 -11.85
N PHE A 101 -6.08 -2.15 -10.66
CA PHE A 101 -5.03 -3.14 -10.43
C PHE A 101 -5.42 -4.10 -9.31
N THR A 102 -4.71 -5.23 -9.21
CA THR A 102 -4.96 -6.23 -8.17
C THR A 102 -4.60 -5.66 -6.80
N ILE A 103 -5.61 -5.44 -5.95
CA ILE A 103 -5.39 -5.00 -4.57
C ILE A 103 -4.78 -6.16 -3.79
N THR A 104 -3.65 -5.89 -3.14
CA THR A 104 -2.92 -6.85 -2.30
C THR A 104 -2.99 -6.54 -0.82
N GLY A 105 -3.50 -5.37 -0.46
CA GLY A 105 -3.64 -4.93 0.92
C GLY A 105 -4.43 -3.64 1.02
N HIS A 106 -5.21 -3.54 2.10
CA HIS A 106 -5.98 -2.36 2.45
C HIS A 106 -5.90 -2.18 3.97
N TYR A 107 -5.41 -1.02 4.39
CA TYR A 107 -5.06 -0.76 5.77
C TYR A 107 -5.49 0.63 6.20
N GLN A 108 -5.83 0.77 7.47
CA GLN A 108 -5.94 2.07 8.13
C GLN A 108 -4.87 2.14 9.21
N TYR A 109 -4.06 3.20 9.17
CA TYR A 109 -3.00 3.41 10.14
C TYR A 109 -3.24 4.74 10.86
N GLN A 110 -3.47 4.67 12.17
CA GLN A 110 -3.55 5.84 13.04
C GLN A 110 -2.27 5.86 13.88
N LYS A 111 -1.68 7.06 14.02
CA LYS A 111 -0.50 7.28 14.84
C LYS A 111 -0.92 7.76 16.22
#